data_AF-A0A2E5AB67-F1
#
_entry.id   AF-A0A2E5AB67-F1
#
_cell.length_a   1.000
_cell.length_b   1.000
_cell.length_c   1.000
_cell.angle_alpha   90.00
_cell.angle_beta   90.00
_cell.angle_gamma   90.00
#
_symmetry.space_group_name_H-M   'P 1'
#
loop_
_entity.id
_entity.type
_entity.pdbx_description
1 polymer ?
#
loop_
_entity_poly.entity_id
_entity_poly.type
_entity_poly.pdbx_seq_one_letter_code
_entity_poly.pdbx_strand_id
1 'polypeptide(L)' 'MGLSMDEQKAVERFKTDVVEPSMTQLVILDFYADWCGPCKAIAPMLEKVAAEYADKGVVLKKIDVDEEKFIAAQF' A
#
# COMPACT_ATOMS: atom_id res chain seq x y z
N MET A 1 0.93 26.43 8.43
CA MET A 1 1.30 25.11 8.98
C MET A 1 1.22 24.13 7.84
N GLY A 2 2.36 23.58 7.42
CA GLY A 2 2.47 22.66 6.29
C GLY A 2 3.13 21.36 6.73
N LEU A 3 3.09 20.36 5.87
CA LEU A 3 3.74 19.07 6.09
C LEU A 3 5.24 19.26 6.36
N SER A 4 5.77 18.48 7.30
CA SER A 4 7.21 18.33 7.50
C SER A 4 7.87 17.70 6.27
N MET A 5 9.20 17.80 6.19
CA MET A 5 9.95 17.22 5.06
C MET A 5 9.79 15.70 4.94
N ASP A 6 9.62 15.00 6.07
CA ASP A 6 9.46 13.54 6.07
C ASP A 6 8.06 13.14 5.62
N GLU A 7 7.03 13.88 6.04
CA GLU A 7 5.66 13.71 5.57
C GLU A 7 5.55 14.00 4.06
N GLN A 8 6.21 15.05 3.56
CA GLN A 8 6.27 15.33 2.12
C GLN A 8 6.88 14.17 1.34
N LYS A 9 7.99 13.60 1.82
CA LYS A 9 8.61 12.43 1.18
C LYS A 9 7.70 11.20 1.23
N ALA A 10 6.99 10.98 2.33
CA ALA A 10 6.03 9.88 2.44
C ALA A 10 4.89 10.03 1.42
N VAL A 11 4.36 11.25 1.27
CA VAL A 11 3.33 11.57 0.27
C VAL A 11 3.84 11.35 -1.15
N GLU A 12 5.05 11.82 -1.48
CA GLU A 12 5.60 11.61 -2.83
C GLU A 12 5.86 10.13 -3.13
N ARG A 13 6.40 9.35 -2.18
CA ARG A 13 6.53 7.89 -2.35
C ARG A 13 5.18 7.24 -2.61
N PHE A 14 4.18 7.52 -1.76
CA PHE A 14 2.84 6.97 -1.92
C PHE A 14 2.22 7.37 -3.26
N LYS A 15 2.41 8.61 -3.70
CA LYS A 15 1.93 9.09 -4.98
C LYS A 15 2.53 8.30 -6.15
N THR A 16 3.85 8.14 -6.18
CA THR A 16 4.53 7.39 -7.24
C THR A 16 4.22 5.90 -7.20
N ASP A 17 4.15 5.30 -6.02
CA ASP A 17 4.01 3.85 -5.88
C ASP A 17 2.56 3.35 -5.93
N VAL A 18 1.59 4.21 -5.62
CA VAL A 18 0.16 3.87 -5.50
C VAL A 18 -0.71 4.72 -6.42
N VAL A 19 -0.67 6.05 -6.27
CA VAL A 19 -1.64 6.94 -6.94
C VAL A 19 -1.44 6.94 -8.45
N GLU A 20 -0.22 7.14 -8.93
CA GLU A 20 0.09 7.16 -10.36
C GLU A 20 -0.25 5.82 -11.06
N PRO A 21 0.14 4.65 -10.53
CA PRO A 21 -0.32 3.36 -11.05
C PRO A 21 -1.85 3.22 -11.06
N SER A 22 -2.54 3.70 -10.02
CA SER A 22 -4.00 3.56 -9.88
C SER A 22 -4.81 4.24 -10.99
N MET A 23 -4.20 5.15 -11.74
CA MET A 23 -4.83 5.80 -12.90
C MET A 23 -5.06 4.83 -14.07
N THR A 24 -4.36 3.69 -14.10
CA THR A 24 -4.43 2.69 -15.19
C THR A 24 -4.52 1.24 -14.70
N GLN A 25 -4.26 0.99 -13.41
CA GLN A 25 -4.23 -0.32 -12.78
C GLN A 25 -5.17 -0.35 -11.57
N LEU A 26 -5.70 -1.53 -11.23
CA LEU A 26 -6.40 -1.72 -9.96
C LEU A 26 -5.36 -2.01 -8.87
N VAL A 27 -5.17 -1.05 -7.97
CA VAL A 27 -4.21 -1.17 -6.85
C VAL A 27 -4.93 -1.63 -5.59
N ILE A 28 -4.56 -2.82 -5.09
CA ILE A 28 -4.98 -3.33 -3.79
C ILE A 28 -3.96 -2.87 -2.76
N LEU A 29 -4.43 -2.19 -1.72
CA LEU A 29 -3.60 -1.79 -0.58
C LEU A 29 -3.77 -2.78 0.57
N ASP A 30 -2.66 -3.33 1.04
CA ASP A 30 -2.58 -4.17 2.24
C ASP A 30 -1.85 -3.38 3.34
N PHE A 31 -2.61 -2.68 4.17
CA PHE A 31 -2.09 -2.04 5.37
C PHE A 31 -1.89 -3.10 6.44
N TYR A 32 -0.63 -3.42 6.71
CA TYR A 32 -0.26 -4.54 7.57
C TYR A 32 0.72 -4.10 8.66
N ALA A 33 0.96 -5.01 9.60
CA ALA A 33 2.06 -4.90 10.56
C ALA A 33 2.65 -6.28 10.83
N ASP A 34 3.93 -6.35 11.16
CA ASP A 34 4.60 -7.62 11.48
C ASP A 34 4.07 -8.30 12.75
N TRP A 35 3.42 -7.56 13.64
CA TRP A 35 2.76 -8.12 14.83
C TRP A 35 1.30 -8.49 14.58
N CYS A 36 0.73 -8.15 13.41
CA CYS A 36 -0.67 -8.41 13.09
C CYS A 36 -0.88 -9.86 12.60
N GLY A 37 -1.28 -10.73 13.52
CA GLY A 37 -1.62 -12.13 13.22
C GLY A 37 -2.66 -12.29 12.09
N PRO A 38 -3.81 -11.60 12.13
CA PRO A 38 -4.80 -11.66 11.05
C PRO A 38 -4.26 -11.21 9.68
N CYS A 39 -3.42 -10.17 9.63
CA CYS A 39 -2.81 -9.68 8.40
C CYS A 39 -1.94 -10.76 7.75
N LYS A 40 -1.15 -11.48 8.54
CA LYS A 40 -0.34 -12.60 8.05
C LYS A 40 -1.18 -13.74 7.48
N ALA A 41 -2.39 -13.96 8.03
CA ALA A 41 -3.28 -15.01 7.54
C ALA A 41 -3.91 -14.66 6.18
N ILE A 42 -4.21 -13.39 5.93
CA ILE A 42 -4.83 -12.94 4.67
C ILE A 42 -3.81 -12.65 3.56
N ALA A 43 -2.58 -12.27 3.89
CA ALA A 43 -1.55 -11.87 2.93
C ALA A 43 -1.34 -12.87 1.76
N PRO A 44 -1.24 -14.20 1.97
CA PRO A 44 -1.06 -15.15 0.87
C PRO A 44 -2.23 -15.17 -0.12
N MET A 45 -3.45 -14.87 0.36
CA MET A 45 -4.63 -14.81 -0.51
C MET A 45 -4.61 -13.54 -1.37
N LEU A 46 -4.23 -12.39 -0.80
CA LEU A 46 -4.05 -11.15 -1.55
C LEU A 46 -2.94 -11.28 -2.61
N GLU A 47 -1.81 -11.87 -2.24
CA GLU A 47 -0.68 -12.12 -3.15
C GLU A 47 -1.10 -13.04 -4.30
N LYS A 48 -1.87 -14.10 -4.01
CA LYS A 48 -2.42 -15.00 -5.03
C LYS A 48 -3.37 -14.27 -5.99
N VAL A 49 -4.32 -13.48 -5.47
CA VAL A 49 -5.29 -12.76 -6.29
C VAL A 49 -4.58 -11.73 -7.19
N ALA A 50 -3.61 -10.99 -6.66
CA ALA A 50 -2.85 -10.04 -7.48
C ALA A 50 -2.05 -10.74 -8.58
N ALA A 51 -1.44 -11.89 -8.29
CA ALA A 51 -0.72 -12.67 -9.30
C ALA A 51 -1.65 -13.23 -10.40
N GLU A 52 -2.83 -13.73 -10.02
CA GLU A 52 -3.80 -14.32 -10.97
C GLU A 52 -4.39 -13.28 -11.94
N TYR A 53 -4.46 -12.00 -11.53
CA TYR A 53 -5.03 -10.91 -12.33
C TYR A 53 -3.97 -9.89 -12.79
N ALA A 54 -2.69 -10.24 -12.69
CA ALA A 54 -1.59 -9.33 -13.06
C ALA A 54 -1.66 -8.90 -14.54
N ASP A 55 -2.05 -9.81 -15.43
CA ASP A 55 -2.27 -9.55 -16.87
C ASP A 55 -3.44 -8.59 -17.15
N LYS A 56 -4.37 -8.48 -16.19
CA LYS A 56 -5.51 -7.54 -16.21
C LYS A 56 -5.22 -6.24 -15.47
N GLY A 57 -3.96 -6.02 -15.06
CA GLY A 57 -3.53 -4.79 -14.41
C GLY A 57 -3.90 -4.70 -12.93
N VAL A 58 -4.07 -5.83 -12.23
CA VAL A 58 -4.21 -5.83 -10.76
C VAL A 58 -2.83 -5.88 -10.12
N VAL A 59 -2.59 -5.00 -9.15
CA VAL A 59 -1.32 -4.93 -8.39
C VAL A 59 -1.59 -4.86 -6.89
N LEU A 60 -0.73 -5.52 -6.10
CA LEU A 60 -0.77 -5.46 -4.64
C LEU A 60 0.35 -4.56 -4.13
N LYS A 61 0.00 -3.62 -3.24
CA LYS A 61 0.95 -2.76 -2.52
C LYS A 61 0.77 -2.96 -1.03
N LYS A 62 1.83 -3.44 -0.38
CA LYS A 62 1.87 -3.67 1.06
C LYS A 62 2.43 -2.44 1.73
N ILE A 63 1.73 -1.93 2.74
CA ILE A 63 2.09 -0.72 3.48
C ILE A 63 2.21 -1.11 4.94
N ASP A 64 3.43 -1.07 5.47
CA ASP A 64 3.65 -1.30 6.90
C ASP A 64 3.21 -0.06 7.68
N VAL A 65 2.26 -0.23 8.60
CA VAL A 65 1.69 0.88 9.38
C VAL A 65 2.66 1.43 10.43
N ASP A 66 3.68 0.66 10.82
CA ASP A 66 4.72 1.11 11.75
C ASP A 66 5.79 1.93 11.02
N GLU A 67 6.06 1.64 9.74
CA GLU A 67 7.00 2.41 8.91
C GLU A 67 6.36 3.64 8.27
N GLU A 68 5.14 3.50 7.73
CA GLU A 68 4.43 4.54 6.97
C GLU A 68 3.30 5.18 7.80
N LYS A 69 3.60 5.53 9.06
CA LYS A 69 2.63 6.05 10.05
C LYS A 69 1.78 7.21 9.54
N PHE A 70 2.41 8.15 8.84
CA PHE A 70 1.71 9.34 8.33
C PHE A 70 0.67 8.96 7.28
N ILE A 71 1.05 8.09 6.33
CA ILE A 71 0.17 7.62 5.26
C ILE A 71 -0.93 6.74 5.84
N ALA A 72 -0.59 5.81 6.73
CA ALA A 72 -1.56 4.94 7.39
C ALA A 72 -2.64 5.74 8.15
N ALA A 73 -2.29 6.87 8.76
CA ALA A 73 -3.25 7.73 9.46
C ALA A 73 -4.21 8.52 8.54
N GLN A 74 -4.02 8.50 7.22
CA GLN A 74 -4.91 9.17 6.26
C GLN A 74 -6.08 8.29 5.78
N PHE A 75 -6.12 7.01 6.19
CA PHE A 75 -7.13 6.02 5.79
C PHE A 75 -7.80 5.43 7.03
#